data_AF-A0A3T1AXA5-F1
#
_entry.id   AF-A0A3T1AXA5-F1
#
_cell.length_a   1.000
_cell.length_b   1.000
_cell.length_c   1.000
_cell.angle_alpha   90.00
_cell.angle_beta   90.00
_cell.angle_gamma   90.00
#
_symmetry.space_group_name_H-M   'P 1'
#
loop_
_entity.id
_entity.type
_entity.pdbx_description
1 polymer ?
#
loop_
_entity_poly.entity_id
_entity_poly.type
_entity_poly.pdbx_seq_one_letter_code
_entity_poly.pdbx_strand_id
1 'polypeptide(L)'
;MRRYEIHLTVAAASEALPALAAARGMKYTHIQLDRGDHASQPMLSLLVAGTPASAEAEARRTAAELQAAGFPVARLKVEAAASEAGTLPGLYFEHHVKLSLPEETDLDAVRGLAVQHDAHLSRNARRVRVDGVRERFVTQRCHHADRPRAAAALAGLLDALTAAGWEVAEVEEEWVLVDDNPGLDAGWFG
;
A
#
# COMPACT_ATOMS: atom_id res chain seq x y z
N MET A 1 -11.16 -19.92 -7.88
CA MET A 1 -9.77 -19.57 -8.25
C MET A 1 -9.36 -18.41 -7.38
N ARG A 2 -8.15 -18.43 -6.80
CA ARG A 2 -7.68 -17.36 -5.88
C ARG A 2 -7.46 -16.06 -6.63
N ARG A 3 -7.52 -14.94 -5.91
CA ARG A 3 -7.23 -13.59 -6.42
C ARG A 3 -5.94 -13.06 -5.81
N TYR A 4 -5.20 -12.29 -6.60
CA TYR A 4 -3.97 -11.62 -6.21
C TYR A 4 -4.03 -10.17 -6.68
N GLU A 5 -3.58 -9.26 -5.83
CA GLU A 5 -3.36 -7.87 -6.22
C GLU A 5 -1.90 -7.72 -6.66
N ILE A 6 -1.71 -7.02 -7.78
CA ILE A 6 -0.40 -6.68 -8.29
C ILE A 6 -0.26 -5.17 -8.17
N HIS A 7 0.87 -4.71 -7.65
CA HIS A 7 1.21 -3.30 -7.52
C HIS A 7 2.51 -3.01 -8.27
N LEU A 8 2.47 -2.05 -9.20
CA LEU A 8 3.62 -1.62 -9.99
C LEU A 8 3.88 -0.15 -9.70
N THR A 9 4.91 0.13 -8.91
CA THR A 9 5.35 1.50 -8.63
C THR A 9 6.26 1.97 -9.76
N VAL A 10 5.91 3.05 -10.43
CA VAL A 10 6.72 3.63 -11.52
C VAL A 10 7.70 4.67 -10.97
N ALA A 11 8.85 4.82 -11.63
CA ALA A 11 9.97 5.60 -11.11
C ALA A 11 9.66 7.10 -10.95
N ALA A 12 8.74 7.64 -11.75
CA ALA A 12 8.36 9.04 -11.69
C ALA A 12 6.87 9.23 -12.01
N ALA A 13 6.25 10.20 -11.36
CA ALA A 13 4.88 10.57 -11.66
C ALA A 13 4.79 11.21 -13.04
N SER A 14 3.67 11.00 -13.73
CA SER A 14 3.40 11.56 -15.04
C SER A 14 1.90 11.79 -15.17
N GLU A 15 1.51 12.90 -15.78
CA GLU A 15 0.11 13.24 -16.05
C GLU A 15 -0.57 12.21 -16.97
N ALA A 16 0.22 11.42 -17.73
CA ALA A 16 -0.30 10.37 -18.60
C ALA A 16 -0.67 9.07 -17.84
N LEU A 17 -0.15 8.84 -16.62
CA LEU A 17 -0.36 7.59 -15.88
C LEU A 17 -1.84 7.32 -15.54
N PRO A 18 -2.65 8.29 -15.06
CA PRO A 18 -4.06 8.03 -14.81
C PRO A 18 -4.82 7.60 -16.06
N ALA A 19 -4.56 8.25 -17.20
CA ALA A 19 -5.21 7.91 -18.47
C ALA A 19 -4.77 6.53 -18.99
N LEU A 20 -3.48 6.22 -18.87
CA LEU A 20 -2.94 4.90 -19.20
C LEU A 20 -3.57 3.80 -18.33
N ALA A 21 -3.68 4.04 -17.03
CA ALA A 21 -4.29 3.11 -16.08
C ALA A 21 -5.74 2.81 -16.47
N ALA A 22 -6.53 3.86 -16.69
CA ALA A 22 -7.93 3.74 -17.09
C ALA A 22 -8.08 2.97 -18.42
N ALA A 23 -7.26 3.29 -19.44
CA ALA A 23 -7.29 2.61 -20.73
C ALA A 23 -6.95 1.12 -20.65
N ARG A 24 -6.20 0.71 -19.63
CA ARG A 24 -5.78 -0.68 -19.38
C ARG A 24 -6.58 -1.38 -18.28
N GLY A 25 -7.62 -0.74 -17.72
CA GLY A 25 -8.41 -1.30 -16.63
C GLY A 25 -7.64 -1.46 -15.31
N MET A 26 -6.57 -0.68 -15.12
CA MET A 26 -5.78 -0.64 -13.89
C MET A 26 -6.21 0.53 -13.00
N LYS A 27 -6.05 0.36 -11.69
CA LYS A 27 -6.23 1.43 -10.70
C LYS A 27 -4.94 2.25 -10.61
N TYR A 28 -5.02 3.57 -10.73
CA TYR A 28 -3.91 4.46 -10.41
C TYR A 28 -4.05 4.97 -8.97
N THR A 29 -2.96 4.94 -8.21
CA THR A 29 -2.85 5.59 -6.89
C THR A 29 -1.50 6.29 -6.80
N HIS A 30 -1.47 7.50 -6.24
CA HIS A 30 -0.22 8.20 -5.97
C HIS A 30 -0.08 8.38 -4.46
N ILE A 31 0.84 7.64 -3.86
CA ILE A 31 1.17 7.77 -2.44
C ILE A 31 2.36 8.70 -2.31
N GLN A 32 2.24 9.71 -1.47
CA GLN A 32 3.36 10.50 -1.01
C GLN A 32 3.67 10.09 0.42
N LEU A 33 4.86 9.57 0.66
CA LEU A 33 5.38 9.27 1.99
C LEU A 33 5.77 10.58 2.67
N ASP A 34 5.83 10.55 4.00
CA ASP A 34 6.22 11.72 4.78
C ASP A 34 7.71 12.06 4.65
N ARG A 35 8.52 11.04 4.40
CA ARG A 35 9.98 11.10 4.26
C ARG A 35 10.47 9.90 3.45
N GLY A 36 11.78 9.84 3.22
CA GLY A 36 12.45 8.75 2.51
C GLY A 36 12.94 9.16 1.12
N ASP A 37 13.87 8.38 0.59
CA ASP A 37 14.58 8.67 -0.66
C ASP A 37 13.63 8.62 -1.87
N HIS A 38 12.57 7.81 -1.75
CA HIS A 38 11.54 7.63 -2.77
C HIS A 38 10.15 8.00 -2.23
N ALA A 39 10.03 9.21 -1.67
CA ALA A 39 8.79 9.66 -1.05
C ALA A 39 7.60 9.78 -2.04
N SER A 40 7.82 9.90 -3.33
CA SER A 40 6.75 9.93 -4.33
C SER A 40 6.59 8.56 -5.00
N GLN A 41 5.49 7.86 -4.72
CA GLN A 41 5.21 6.52 -5.23
C GLN A 41 3.92 6.50 -6.07
N PRO A 42 4.01 6.83 -7.37
CA PRO A 42 2.94 6.59 -8.32
C PRO A 42 2.84 5.09 -8.64
N MET A 43 1.65 4.52 -8.46
CA MET A 43 1.43 3.08 -8.48
C MET A 43 0.25 2.71 -9.37
N LEU A 44 0.42 1.65 -10.14
CA LEU A 44 -0.62 0.99 -10.93
C LEU A 44 -0.97 -0.35 -10.29
N SER A 45 -2.25 -0.57 -10.02
CA SER A 45 -2.73 -1.82 -9.40
C SER A 45 -3.71 -2.56 -10.30
N LEU A 46 -3.62 -3.89 -10.27
CA LEU A 46 -4.54 -4.77 -10.99
C LEU A 46 -4.83 -6.04 -10.19
N LEU A 47 -6.06 -6.53 -10.32
CA LEU A 47 -6.53 -7.74 -9.66
C LEU A 47 -6.58 -8.89 -10.65
N VAL A 48 -5.91 -10.00 -10.32
CA VAL A 48 -5.78 -11.15 -11.21
C VAL A 48 -6.21 -12.43 -10.51
N ALA A 49 -6.73 -13.39 -11.26
CA ALA A 49 -7.09 -14.71 -10.74
C ALA A 49 -6.11 -15.77 -11.24
N GLY A 50 -5.75 -16.73 -10.39
CA GLY A 50 -4.88 -17.85 -10.81
C GLY A 50 -4.09 -18.51 -9.69
N THR A 51 -2.79 -18.71 -9.95
CA THR A 51 -1.79 -19.21 -9.01
C THR A 51 -0.77 -18.10 -8.68
N PRO A 52 0.04 -18.26 -7.62
CA PRO A 52 1.10 -17.28 -7.34
C PRO A 52 2.05 -17.11 -8.53
N ALA A 53 2.44 -18.22 -9.18
CA ALA A 53 3.32 -18.20 -10.34
C ALA A 53 2.71 -17.47 -11.54
N SER A 54 1.40 -17.65 -11.81
CA SER A 54 0.75 -16.91 -12.89
C SER A 54 0.60 -15.42 -12.56
N ALA A 55 0.35 -15.07 -11.30
CA ALA A 55 0.26 -13.68 -10.86
C ALA A 55 1.62 -12.97 -10.95
N GLU A 56 2.71 -13.63 -10.56
CA GLU A 56 4.06 -13.10 -10.75
C GLU A 56 4.42 -12.93 -12.23
N ALA A 57 4.11 -13.93 -13.07
CA ALA A 57 4.35 -13.83 -14.51
C ALA A 57 3.57 -12.67 -15.15
N GLU A 58 2.32 -12.47 -14.72
CA GLU A 58 1.47 -11.34 -15.11
C GLU A 58 2.08 -10.01 -14.70
N ALA A 59 2.53 -9.90 -13.45
CA ALA A 59 3.14 -8.70 -12.91
C ALA A 59 4.41 -8.33 -13.69
N ARG A 60 5.30 -9.29 -13.95
CA ARG A 60 6.55 -9.08 -14.70
C ARG A 60 6.28 -8.69 -16.16
N ARG A 61 5.30 -9.33 -16.80
CA ARG A 61 4.91 -8.97 -18.17
C ARG A 61 4.37 -7.54 -18.23
N THR A 62 3.47 -7.19 -17.32
CA THR A 62 2.90 -5.84 -17.23
C THR A 62 3.99 -4.79 -16.96
N ALA A 63 4.94 -5.08 -16.08
CA ALA A 63 6.08 -4.20 -15.83
C ALA A 63 6.94 -3.98 -17.09
N ALA A 64 7.22 -5.03 -17.86
CA ALA A 64 7.95 -4.92 -19.12
C ALA A 64 7.20 -4.09 -20.18
N GLU A 65 5.87 -4.23 -20.26
CA GLU A 65 5.04 -3.42 -21.15
C GLU A 65 5.03 -1.93 -20.74
N LEU A 66 4.97 -1.63 -19.44
CA LEU A 66 5.08 -0.26 -18.93
C LEU A 66 6.45 0.35 -19.25
N GLN A 67 7.53 -0.41 -19.05
CA GLN A 67 8.88 -0.02 -19.42
C GLN A 67 8.95 0.32 -20.92
N ALA A 68 8.42 -0.53 -21.79
CA ALA A 68 8.39 -0.31 -23.24
C ALA A 68 7.57 0.92 -23.64
N ALA A 69 6.56 1.29 -22.84
CA ALA A 69 5.74 2.48 -23.01
C ALA A 69 6.37 3.76 -22.40
N GLY A 70 7.59 3.69 -21.87
CA GLY A 70 8.29 4.84 -21.29
C GLY A 70 7.98 5.10 -19.81
N PHE A 71 7.35 4.15 -19.12
CA PHE A 71 7.03 4.22 -17.70
C PHE A 71 7.84 3.15 -16.93
N PRO A 72 9.11 3.42 -16.60
CA PRO A 72 9.95 2.45 -15.92
C PRO A 72 9.39 2.09 -14.54
N VAL A 73 9.30 0.79 -14.26
CA VAL A 73 8.83 0.25 -12.98
C VAL A 73 10.01 0.15 -12.02
N ALA A 74 9.86 0.78 -10.85
CA ALA A 74 10.86 0.81 -9.78
C ALA A 74 10.63 -0.28 -8.71
N ARG A 75 9.39 -0.78 -8.58
CA ARG A 75 9.03 -1.88 -7.68
C ARG A 75 7.79 -2.61 -8.18
N LEU A 76 7.78 -3.91 -8.02
CA LEU A 76 6.67 -4.81 -8.26
C LEU A 76 6.36 -5.56 -6.98
N LYS A 77 5.08 -5.56 -6.59
CA LYS A 77 4.55 -6.42 -5.53
C LYS A 77 3.45 -7.33 -6.08
N VAL A 78 3.39 -8.55 -5.54
CA VAL A 78 2.27 -9.47 -5.70
C VAL A 78 1.76 -9.84 -4.32
N GLU A 79 0.48 -9.63 -4.09
CA GLU A 79 -0.16 -9.72 -2.79
C GLU A 79 -1.38 -10.64 -2.88
N ALA A 80 -1.64 -11.35 -1.79
CA ALA A 80 -2.86 -12.11 -1.59
C ALA A 80 -3.56 -11.60 -0.33
N ALA A 81 -4.81 -12.01 -0.10
CA ALA A 81 -5.45 -11.76 1.19
C ALA A 81 -4.64 -12.39 2.34
N ALA A 82 -4.53 -11.70 3.48
CA ALA A 82 -3.83 -12.20 4.67
C ALA A 82 -4.30 -13.59 5.13
N SER A 83 -5.55 -13.97 4.82
CA SER A 83 -6.09 -15.29 5.12
C SER A 83 -5.41 -16.45 4.39
N GLU A 84 -4.69 -16.18 3.29
CA GLU A 84 -3.95 -17.19 2.54
C GLU A 84 -2.59 -17.53 3.16
N ALA A 85 -2.15 -16.78 4.19
CA ALA A 85 -0.93 -17.06 4.92
C ALA A 85 -0.98 -18.47 5.56
N GLY A 86 0.12 -19.20 5.45
CA GLY A 86 0.21 -20.61 5.84
C GLY A 86 -0.22 -21.60 4.75
N THR A 87 -0.90 -21.14 3.69
CA THR A 87 -1.18 -21.94 2.49
C THR A 87 -0.28 -21.57 1.31
N LEU A 88 0.15 -20.31 1.27
CA LEU A 88 1.07 -19.77 0.27
C LEU A 88 2.40 -19.38 0.91
N PRO A 89 3.54 -19.51 0.21
CA PRO A 89 4.77 -18.85 0.61
C PRO A 89 4.58 -17.34 0.59
N GLY A 90 5.33 -16.60 1.40
CA GLY A 90 5.33 -15.14 1.34
C GLY A 90 6.36 -14.55 2.30
N LEU A 91 6.47 -13.23 2.26
CA LEU A 91 7.57 -12.47 2.84
C LEU A 91 7.17 -11.79 4.14
N TYR A 92 6.02 -11.12 4.15
CA TYR A 92 5.52 -10.34 5.28
C TYR A 92 4.03 -10.00 5.11
N PHE A 93 3.41 -9.52 6.20
CA PHE A 93 2.07 -8.93 6.15
C PHE A 93 2.17 -7.42 5.94
N GLU A 94 1.25 -6.87 5.16
CA GLU A 94 1.05 -5.44 5.01
C GLU A 94 -0.40 -5.10 5.36
N HIS A 95 -0.59 -4.04 6.14
CA HIS A 95 -1.91 -3.52 6.48
C HIS A 95 -2.05 -2.10 5.97
N HIS A 96 -3.19 -1.81 5.34
CA HIS A 96 -3.57 -0.47 4.92
C HIS A 96 -4.80 -0.02 5.69
N VAL A 97 -4.62 0.92 6.62
CA VAL A 97 -5.71 1.52 7.39
C VAL A 97 -6.05 2.87 6.78
N LYS A 98 -7.27 3.03 6.28
CA LYS A 98 -7.77 4.30 5.75
C LYS A 98 -8.44 5.10 6.86
N LEU A 99 -7.92 6.31 7.10
CA LEU A 99 -8.49 7.25 8.06
C LEU A 99 -9.31 8.32 7.35
N SER A 100 -10.47 8.64 7.91
CA SER A 100 -11.25 9.85 7.60
C SER A 100 -10.85 10.94 8.58
N LEU A 101 -10.07 11.92 8.12
CA LEU A 101 -9.53 12.97 8.99
C LEU A 101 -10.16 14.32 8.65
N PRO A 102 -10.81 15.01 9.60
CA PRO A 102 -11.21 16.41 9.43
C PRO A 102 -10.03 17.28 8.99
N GLU A 103 -10.31 18.36 8.25
CA GLU A 103 -9.30 19.27 7.71
C GLU A 103 -8.32 19.79 8.78
N GLU A 104 -8.85 20.12 9.96
CA GLU A 104 -8.11 20.68 11.11
C GLU A 104 -7.41 19.62 11.98
N THR A 105 -7.36 18.36 11.54
CA THR A 105 -6.67 17.29 12.28
C THR A 105 -5.18 17.60 12.39
N ASP A 106 -4.64 17.53 13.61
CA ASP A 106 -3.20 17.53 13.85
C ASP A 106 -2.57 16.26 13.28
N LEU A 107 -1.96 16.38 12.10
CA LEU A 107 -1.33 15.25 11.41
C LEU A 107 -0.06 14.77 12.11
N ASP A 108 0.62 15.61 12.89
CA ASP A 108 1.83 15.21 13.60
C ASP A 108 1.49 14.32 14.79
N ALA A 109 0.35 14.57 15.45
CA ALA A 109 -0.21 13.65 16.44
C ALA A 109 -0.54 12.28 15.83
N VAL A 110 -1.17 12.25 14.65
CA VAL A 110 -1.50 10.99 13.93
C VAL A 110 -0.23 10.22 13.56
N ARG A 111 0.80 10.91 13.05
CA ARG A 111 2.10 10.30 12.72
C ARG A 111 2.80 9.75 13.95
N GLY A 112 2.83 10.52 15.04
CA GLY A 112 3.45 10.11 16.30
C GLY A 112 2.82 8.82 16.82
N LEU A 113 1.49 8.72 16.78
CA LEU A 113 0.78 7.51 17.17
C LEU A 113 1.05 6.34 16.20
N ALA A 114 1.02 6.57 14.89
CA ALA A 114 1.30 5.52 13.91
C ALA A 114 2.71 4.91 14.09
N VAL A 115 3.73 5.75 14.31
CA VAL A 115 5.13 5.29 14.49
C VAL A 115 5.28 4.41 15.72
N GLN A 116 4.51 4.64 16.80
CA GLN A 116 4.52 3.78 17.99
C GLN A 116 4.04 2.34 17.70
N HIS A 117 3.37 2.14 16.57
CA HIS A 117 2.84 0.86 16.11
C HIS A 117 3.53 0.36 14.83
N ASP A 118 4.78 0.79 14.56
CA ASP A 118 5.54 0.44 13.35
C ASP A 118 4.75 0.73 12.05
N ALA A 119 3.95 1.81 12.08
CA ALA A 119 3.09 2.22 10.99
C ALA A 119 3.37 3.67 10.59
N HIS A 120 2.99 4.02 9.36
CA HIS A 120 3.30 5.33 8.80
C HIS A 120 2.13 5.94 8.05
N LEU A 121 1.83 7.19 8.39
CA LEU A 121 0.82 8.01 7.71
C LEU A 121 1.35 8.54 6.36
N SER A 122 0.51 8.48 5.33
CA SER A 122 0.76 9.14 4.05
C SER A 122 0.76 10.66 4.18
N ARG A 123 1.70 11.33 3.50
CA ARG A 123 1.83 12.80 3.43
C ARG A 123 0.74 13.47 2.61
N ASN A 124 0.24 12.83 1.57
CA ASN A 124 -0.92 13.31 0.83
C ASN A 124 -2.21 12.65 1.32
N ALA A 125 -3.31 13.39 1.17
CA ALA A 125 -4.64 12.79 1.17
C ALA A 125 -4.82 12.03 -0.14
N ARG A 126 -5.31 10.80 -0.06
CA ARG A 126 -5.74 10.02 -1.21
C ARG A 126 -6.94 10.67 -1.89
N ARG A 127 -7.83 11.23 -1.08
CA ARG A 127 -9.04 11.91 -1.51
C ARG A 127 -9.36 13.02 -0.51
N VAL A 128 -9.80 14.16 -1.04
CA VAL A 128 -10.44 15.21 -0.25
C VAL A 128 -11.92 15.22 -0.63
N ARG A 129 -12.79 15.05 0.36
CA ARG A 129 -14.23 15.06 0.20
C ARG A 129 -14.75 16.51 0.14
N VAL A 130 -15.98 16.68 -0.35
CA VAL A 130 -16.62 18.02 -0.49
C VAL A 130 -16.81 18.71 0.86
N ASP A 131 -16.95 17.93 1.94
CA ASP A 131 -17.06 18.39 3.33
C ASP A 131 -15.69 18.70 4.00
N GLY A 132 -14.60 18.68 3.24
CA GLY A 132 -13.24 18.97 3.75
C GLY A 132 -12.55 17.77 4.42
N VAL A 133 -13.25 16.64 4.59
CA VAL A 133 -12.64 15.42 5.16
C VAL A 133 -11.59 14.86 4.20
N ARG A 134 -10.42 14.54 4.76
CA ARG A 134 -9.24 14.04 4.05
C ARG A 134 -9.08 12.55 4.35
N GLU A 135 -9.17 11.72 3.31
CA GLU A 135 -8.86 10.29 3.40
C GLU A 135 -7.34 10.09 3.30
N ARG A 136 -6.72 9.49 4.31
CA ARG A 136 -5.27 9.19 4.36
C ARG A 136 -5.02 7.74 4.70
N PHE A 137 -3.88 7.20 4.28
CA PHE A 137 -3.49 5.84 4.64
C PHE A 137 -2.49 5.83 5.77
N VAL A 138 -2.66 4.89 6.69
CA VAL A 138 -1.63 4.43 7.62
C VAL A 138 -1.22 3.03 7.17
N THR A 139 0.04 2.86 6.80
CA THR A 139 0.58 1.57 6.34
C THR A 139 1.44 0.95 7.44
N GLN A 140 1.19 -0.31 7.77
CA GLN A 140 1.97 -1.11 8.72
C GLN A 140 2.54 -2.33 8.00
N ARG A 141 3.83 -2.62 8.16
CA ARG A 141 4.46 -3.83 7.59
C ARG A 141 5.00 -4.71 8.70
N CYS A 142 4.50 -5.94 8.77
CA CYS A 142 4.89 -6.90 9.79
C CYS A 142 5.85 -7.94 9.19
N HIS A 143 7.14 -7.59 9.15
CA HIS A 143 8.19 -8.54 8.78
C HIS A 143 8.39 -9.60 9.87
N HIS A 144 8.69 -10.84 9.46
CA HIS A 144 8.97 -11.96 10.38
C HIS A 144 7.83 -12.29 11.36
N ALA A 145 6.60 -11.89 11.06
CA ALA A 145 5.41 -12.21 11.84
C ALA A 145 4.66 -13.40 11.24
N ASP A 146 4.07 -14.22 12.11
CA ASP A 146 2.99 -15.12 11.71
C ASP A 146 1.65 -14.36 11.71
N ARG A 147 0.60 -15.00 11.17
CA ARG A 147 -0.72 -14.37 11.06
C ARG A 147 -1.28 -13.87 12.41
N PRO A 148 -1.23 -14.66 13.51
CA PRO A 148 -1.70 -14.16 14.81
C PRO A 148 -0.95 -12.92 15.30
N ARG A 149 0.38 -12.85 15.11
CA ARG A 149 1.17 -11.67 15.51
C ARG A 149 0.88 -10.45 14.64
N ALA A 150 0.76 -10.62 13.32
CA ALA A 150 0.38 -9.53 12.42
C ALA A 150 -1.02 -8.98 12.77
N ALA A 151 -1.99 -9.87 13.01
CA ALA A 151 -3.33 -9.48 13.42
C ALA A 151 -3.34 -8.75 14.77
N ALA A 152 -2.52 -9.17 15.74
CA ALA A 152 -2.38 -8.48 17.02
C ALA A 152 -1.74 -7.09 16.87
N ALA A 153 -0.75 -6.94 15.99
CA ALA A 153 -0.13 -5.65 15.68
C ALA A 153 -1.12 -4.67 15.04
N LEU A 154 -1.97 -5.17 14.13
CA LEU A 154 -3.05 -4.39 13.54
C LEU A 154 -4.10 -3.99 14.58
N ALA A 155 -4.55 -4.94 15.41
CA ALA A 155 -5.53 -4.65 16.45
C ALA A 155 -5.05 -3.54 17.39
N GLY A 156 -3.78 -3.61 17.82
CA GLY A 156 -3.18 -2.56 18.65
C GLY A 156 -3.17 -1.18 17.96
N LEU A 157 -2.85 -1.13 16.67
CA LEU A 157 -2.90 0.11 15.88
C LEU A 157 -4.34 0.66 15.81
N LEU A 158 -5.33 -0.19 15.50
CA LEU A 158 -6.72 0.22 15.38
C LEU A 158 -7.31 0.72 16.70
N ASP A 159 -7.00 0.03 17.81
CA ASP A 159 -7.42 0.43 19.14
C ASP A 159 -6.85 1.81 19.49
N ALA A 160 -5.57 2.05 19.22
CA ALA A 160 -4.91 3.32 19.50
C ALA A 160 -5.46 4.47 18.64
N LEU A 161 -5.69 4.25 17.35
CA LEU A 161 -6.30 5.24 16.44
C LEU A 161 -7.72 5.61 16.88
N THR A 162 -8.52 4.61 17.24
CA THR A 162 -9.91 4.81 17.68
C THR A 162 -9.98 5.48 19.05
N ALA A 163 -9.10 5.10 19.98
CA ALA A 163 -9.00 5.73 21.30
C ALA A 163 -8.57 7.21 21.21
N ALA A 164 -7.79 7.58 20.20
CA ALA A 164 -7.44 8.97 19.88
C ALA A 164 -8.59 9.73 19.18
N GLY A 165 -9.70 9.07 18.85
CA GLY A 165 -10.90 9.68 18.27
C GLY A 165 -10.88 9.78 16.73
N TRP A 166 -9.96 9.09 16.05
CA TRP A 166 -9.91 9.10 14.59
C TRP A 166 -10.78 7.99 13.98
N GLU A 167 -11.53 8.34 12.94
CA GLU A 167 -12.40 7.41 12.23
C GLU A 167 -11.60 6.53 11.26
N VAL A 168 -11.67 5.22 11.46
CA VAL A 168 -11.17 4.22 10.51
C VAL A 168 -12.29 3.89 9.50
N ALA A 169 -12.08 4.28 8.25
CA ALA A 169 -13.05 4.10 7.18
C ALA A 169 -12.96 2.71 6.52
N GLU A 170 -11.75 2.15 6.43
CA GLU A 170 -11.47 0.87 5.76
C GLU A 170 -10.15 0.30 6.27
N VAL A 171 -10.06 -1.03 6.29
CA VAL A 171 -8.85 -1.78 6.62
C VAL A 171 -8.66 -2.87 5.58
N GLU A 172 -7.48 -2.92 4.97
CA GLU A 172 -7.04 -4.00 4.08
C GLU A 172 -5.88 -4.75 4.75
N GLU A 173 -5.93 -6.09 4.71
CA GLU A 173 -4.90 -6.98 5.25
C GLU A 173 -4.35 -7.89 4.16
N GLU A 174 -3.06 -7.75 3.88
CA GLU A 174 -2.42 -8.40 2.74
C GLU A 174 -1.24 -9.27 3.16
N TRP A 175 -1.04 -10.35 2.40
CA TRP A 175 0.08 -11.26 2.48
C TRP A 175 0.96 -11.10 1.25
N VAL A 176 2.14 -10.53 1.44
CA VAL A 176 3.05 -10.18 0.34
C VAL A 176 3.80 -11.42 -0.12
N LEU A 177 3.56 -11.84 -1.36
CA LEU A 177 4.16 -13.03 -1.97
C LEU A 177 5.49 -12.68 -2.66
N VAL A 178 5.49 -11.54 -3.36
CA VAL A 178 6.64 -11.04 -4.13
C VAL A 178 6.78 -9.55 -3.83
N ASP A 179 8.01 -9.13 -3.63
CA ASP A 179 8.43 -7.74 -3.55
C ASP A 179 9.86 -7.65 -4.08
N ASP A 180 10.03 -7.10 -5.28
CA ASP A 180 11.32 -7.14 -5.98
C ASP A 180 12.26 -5.98 -5.63
N ASN A 181 11.78 -4.99 -4.88
CA ASN A 181 12.58 -3.86 -4.43
C ASN A 181 12.07 -3.28 -3.10
N PRO A 182 12.26 -4.01 -1.98
CA PRO A 182 11.92 -3.50 -0.65
C PRO A 182 12.73 -2.24 -0.27
N GLY A 183 13.88 -2.02 -0.92
CA GLY A 183 14.71 -0.83 -0.73
C GLY A 183 14.05 0.48 -1.15
N LEU A 184 12.92 0.44 -1.87
CA LEU A 184 12.14 1.64 -2.19
C LEU A 184 11.60 2.35 -0.93
N ASP A 185 11.55 1.65 0.20
CA ASP A 185 11.14 2.20 1.49
C ASP A 185 12.33 2.81 2.29
N ALA A 186 13.52 2.91 1.68
CA ALA A 186 14.70 3.50 2.31
C ALA A 186 14.43 4.93 2.82
N GLY A 187 14.75 5.16 4.09
CA GLY A 187 14.52 6.42 4.79
C GLY A 187 13.05 6.71 5.15
N TRP A 188 12.12 5.78 4.86
CA TRP A 188 10.73 5.89 5.32
C TRP A 188 10.58 5.40 6.77
N PHE A 189 11.09 4.19 7.03
CA PHE A 189 11.27 3.60 8.37
C PHE A 189 12.61 4.10 8.94
N GLY A 190 12.60 4.83 10.06
CA GLY A 190 13.77 5.54 10.61
C GLY A 190 13.36 6.76 11.42
#